data_AF-I3X3V0-F1
#
_entry.id   AF-I3X3V0-F1
#
_cell.length_a   1.000
_cell.length_b   1.000
_cell.length_c   1.000
_cell.angle_alpha   90.00
_cell.angle_beta   90.00
_cell.angle_gamma   90.00
#
_symmetry.space_group_name_H-M   'P 1'
#
loop_
_entity.id
_entity.type
_entity.pdbx_description
1 polymer ?
#
loop_
_entity_poly.entity_id
_entity_poly.type
_entity_poly.pdbx_seq_one_letter_code
_entity_poly.pdbx_strand_id
1 'polypeptide(L)'
;MRKAGKARLFLAVPELRESAWMSGDLVFMKLCEEYKRACLRRDALRCSVRSDDSALIVTEQQCHDLEAATIDYVRAHVSFPGLV
;
A
#
# COMPACT_ATOMS: atom_id res chain seq x y z
N MET A 1 -12.51 0.62 8.68
CA MET A 1 -11.23 1.36 8.47
C MET A 1 -10.21 0.62 7.59
N ARG A 2 -9.90 -0.66 7.85
CA ARG A 2 -8.86 -1.45 7.13
C ARG A 2 -9.18 -1.80 5.66
N LYS A 3 -10.45 -2.04 5.31
CA LYS A 3 -10.89 -2.39 3.95
C LYS A 3 -10.50 -1.34 2.88
N ALA A 4 -10.47 -0.07 3.24
CA ALA A 4 -10.21 1.02 2.31
C ALA A 4 -8.72 1.18 1.93
N GLY A 5 -7.79 0.63 2.71
CA GLY A 5 -6.37 0.59 2.34
C GLY A 5 -6.08 -0.52 1.34
N LYS A 6 -6.60 -1.72 1.64
CA LYS A 6 -6.53 -2.88 0.76
C LYS A 6 -7.15 -2.61 -0.61
N ALA A 7 -8.32 -1.99 -0.66
CA ALA A 7 -8.97 -1.64 -1.92
C ALA A 7 -8.14 -0.64 -2.77
N ARG A 8 -7.55 0.39 -2.14
CA ARG A 8 -6.68 1.34 -2.84
C ARG A 8 -5.44 0.64 -3.38
N LEU A 9 -4.82 -0.21 -2.57
CA LEU A 9 -3.61 -0.93 -2.95
C LEU A 9 -3.87 -1.90 -4.11
N PHE A 10 -5.01 -2.60 -4.13
CA PHE A 10 -5.41 -3.49 -5.24
C PHE A 10 -5.79 -2.74 -6.54
N LEU A 11 -6.17 -1.48 -6.43
CA LEU A 11 -6.36 -0.61 -7.60
C LEU A 11 -5.03 -0.13 -8.15
N ALA A 12 -4.09 0.26 -7.28
CA ALA A 12 -2.77 0.74 -7.67
C ALA A 12 -1.84 -0.38 -8.16
N VAL A 13 -1.94 -1.57 -7.54
CA VAL A 13 -1.10 -2.73 -7.84
C VAL A 13 -1.98 -3.95 -8.16
N PRO A 14 -2.35 -4.15 -9.43
CA PRO A 14 -3.21 -5.25 -9.84
C PRO A 14 -2.64 -6.64 -9.53
N GLU A 15 -1.31 -6.80 -9.51
CA GLU A 15 -0.62 -8.05 -9.15
C GLU A 15 -1.00 -8.55 -7.75
N LEU A 16 -1.38 -7.64 -6.84
CA LEU A 16 -1.77 -7.99 -5.49
C LEU A 16 -3.21 -8.52 -5.39
N ARG A 17 -4.04 -8.45 -6.43
CA ARG A 17 -5.45 -8.90 -6.36
C ARG A 17 -5.57 -10.38 -6.02
N GLU A 18 -4.63 -11.20 -6.49
CA GLU A 18 -4.57 -12.63 -6.20
C GLU A 18 -4.20 -12.89 -4.73
N SER A 19 -3.59 -11.93 -4.04
CA SER A 19 -3.27 -12.01 -2.60
C SER A 19 -4.45 -11.68 -1.68
N ALA A 20 -5.69 -11.68 -2.20
CA ALA A 20 -6.90 -11.42 -1.41
C ALA A 20 -7.02 -12.36 -0.20
N TRP A 21 -6.49 -13.58 -0.28
CA TRP A 21 -6.44 -14.58 0.79
C TRP A 21 -5.62 -14.14 2.02
N MET A 22 -4.67 -13.20 1.87
CA MET A 22 -3.85 -12.66 2.97
C MET A 22 -4.61 -11.69 3.89
N SER A 23 -5.95 -11.70 3.88
CA SER A 23 -6.78 -10.82 4.72
C SER A 23 -6.60 -11.03 6.23
N GLY A 24 -6.10 -12.20 6.64
CA GLY A 24 -5.79 -12.53 8.03
C GLY A 24 -4.33 -12.23 8.45
N ASP A 25 -3.46 -11.90 7.50
CA ASP A 25 -2.05 -11.64 7.77
C ASP A 25 -1.87 -10.23 8.36
N LEU A 26 -1.32 -10.15 9.57
CA LEU A 26 -1.19 -8.89 10.31
C LEU A 26 -0.19 -7.92 9.65
N VAL A 27 0.88 -8.42 9.04
CA VAL A 27 1.92 -7.59 8.41
C VAL A 27 1.38 -7.01 7.12
N PHE A 28 0.75 -7.82 6.27
CA PHE A 28 0.06 -7.39 5.06
C PHE A 28 -1.01 -6.34 5.38
N MET A 29 -1.80 -6.56 6.44
CA MET A 29 -2.82 -5.61 6.85
C MET A 29 -2.23 -4.29 7.37
N LYS A 30 -1.04 -4.31 7.99
CA LYS A 30 -0.31 -3.10 8.39
C LYS A 30 0.22 -2.34 7.18
N LEU A 31 0.79 -3.03 6.20
CA LEU A 31 1.22 -2.42 4.92
C LEU A 31 0.06 -1.72 4.21
N CYS A 32 -1.11 -2.38 4.13
CA CYS A 32 -2.32 -1.78 3.58
C CYS A 32 -2.76 -0.51 4.33
N GLU A 33 -2.58 -0.46 5.65
CA GLU A 33 -2.95 0.69 6.47
C GLU A 33 -1.99 1.86 6.29
N GLU A 34 -0.68 1.61 6.25
CA GLU A 34 0.31 2.65 5.97
C GLU A 34 0.16 3.20 4.56
N TYR A 35 -0.10 2.34 3.56
CA TYR A 35 -0.36 2.77 2.19
C TYR A 35 -1.57 3.71 2.10
N LYS A 36 -2.64 3.38 2.84
CA LYS A 36 -3.82 4.26 2.94
C LYS A 36 -3.46 5.63 3.50
N ARG A 37 -2.65 5.68 4.57
CA ARG A 37 -2.25 6.95 5.20
C ARG A 37 -1.40 7.79 4.26
N ALA A 38 -0.47 7.17 3.54
CA ALA A 38 0.34 7.83 2.52
C ALA A 38 -0.54 8.41 1.39
N CYS A 39 -1.50 7.63 0.88
CA CYS A 39 -2.47 8.10 -0.10
C CYS A 39 -3.29 9.30 0.40
N LEU A 40 -3.81 9.23 1.63
CA LEU A 40 -4.58 10.34 2.21
C LEU A 40 -3.74 11.60 2.37
N ARG A 41 -2.47 11.47 2.76
CA ARG A 41 -1.53 12.59 2.85
C ARG A 41 -1.25 13.19 1.48
N ARG A 42 -1.03 12.37 0.46
CA ARG A 42 -0.83 12.81 -0.93
C ARG A 42 -2.05 13.57 -1.44
N ASP A 43 -3.23 13.01 -1.23
CA ASP A 43 -4.49 13.61 -1.68
C ASP A 43 -4.73 14.95 -0.95
N ALA A 44 -4.43 15.04 0.35
CA ALA A 44 -4.49 16.29 1.10
C ALA A 44 -3.50 17.35 0.59
N LEU A 45 -2.27 16.96 0.25
CA LEU A 45 -1.26 17.85 -0.34
C LEU A 45 -1.69 18.36 -1.73
N ARG A 46 -2.27 17.50 -2.56
CA ARG A 46 -2.79 17.89 -3.89
C ARG A 46 -3.97 18.86 -3.81
N CYS A 47 -4.79 18.75 -2.76
CA CYS A 47 -5.90 19.66 -2.52
C CYS A 47 -5.51 20.93 -1.73
N SER A 48 -4.24 21.06 -1.33
CA SER A 48 -3.74 22.24 -0.62
C SER A 48 -3.70 23.45 -1.54
N VAL A 49 -4.21 24.60 -1.06
CA VAL A 49 -4.14 25.89 -1.78
C VAL A 49 -2.69 26.37 -1.97
N ARG A 50 -1.77 25.93 -1.10
CA ARG A 50 -0.32 26.14 -1.26
C ARG A 50 0.30 24.77 -1.53
N SER A 51 0.59 24.47 -2.80
CA SER A 51 1.28 23.24 -3.17
C SER A 51 2.67 23.25 -2.55
N ASP A 52 2.96 22.32 -1.66
CA ASP A 52 4.31 21.99 -1.24
C ASP A 52 4.78 20.82 -2.11
N ASP A 53 5.37 21.16 -3.25
CA ASP A 53 5.80 20.18 -4.26
C ASP A 53 6.84 19.21 -3.69
N SER A 54 7.67 19.66 -2.75
CA SER A 54 8.67 18.80 -2.09
C SER A 54 7.99 17.77 -1.19
N ALA A 55 7.03 18.19 -0.38
CA ALA A 55 6.25 17.26 0.45
C ALA A 55 5.40 16.30 -0.41
N LEU A 56 4.90 16.75 -1.56
CA LEU A 56 4.17 15.92 -2.51
C LEU A 56 5.08 14.82 -3.09
N ILE A 57 6.26 15.19 -3.60
CA ILE A 57 7.24 14.23 -4.14
C ILE A 57 7.62 13.18 -3.10
N VAL A 58 7.91 13.60 -1.86
CA VAL A 58 8.25 12.68 -0.77
C VAL A 58 7.09 11.71 -0.48
N THR A 59 5.85 12.22 -0.48
CA THR A 59 4.67 11.37 -0.19
C THR A 59 4.35 10.42 -1.35
N GLU A 60 4.61 10.83 -2.59
CA GLU A 60 4.48 9.96 -3.77
C GLU A 60 5.51 8.83 -3.75
N GLN A 61 6.77 9.15 -3.41
CA GLN A 61 7.81 8.14 -3.23
C GLN A 61 7.44 7.15 -2.12
N GLN A 62 6.92 7.63 -0.98
CA GLN A 62 6.43 6.75 0.09
C GLN A 62 5.32 5.81 -0.36
N CYS A 63 4.40 6.26 -1.22
CA CYS A 63 3.38 5.38 -1.78
C CYS A 63 4.01 4.28 -2.64
N HIS A 64 4.94 4.64 -3.51
CA HIS A 64 5.64 3.69 -4.39
C HIS A 64 6.47 2.66 -3.60
N ASP A 65 7.19 3.10 -2.57
CA ASP A 65 7.97 2.21 -1.70
C ASP A 65 7.07 1.20 -0.97
N LEU A 66 5.89 1.62 -0.52
CA LEU A 66 4.90 0.75 0.12
C LEU A 66 4.27 -0.25 -0.86
N GLU A 67 4.05 0.17 -2.11
CA GLU A 67 3.59 -0.73 -3.18
C GLU A 67 4.63 -1.83 -3.45
N ALA A 68 5.89 -1.45 -3.64
CA ALA A 68 7.01 -2.37 -3.85
C ALA A 68 7.20 -3.32 -2.66
N ALA A 69 7.23 -2.79 -1.43
CA ALA A 69 7.36 -3.60 -0.22
C ALA A 69 6.21 -4.60 -0.06
N THR A 70 4.98 -4.24 -0.47
CA THR A 70 3.86 -5.18 -0.43
C THR A 70 3.98 -6.26 -1.49
N ILE A 71 4.43 -5.91 -2.71
CA ILE A 71 4.72 -6.90 -3.76
C ILE A 71 5.77 -7.91 -3.27
N ASP A 72 6.88 -7.44 -2.71
CA ASP A 72 7.95 -8.30 -2.23
C ASP A 72 7.49 -9.19 -1.07
N TYR A 73 6.69 -8.65 -0.15
CA TYR A 73 6.11 -9.42 0.95
C TYR A 73 5.18 -10.54 0.44
N VAL A 74 4.29 -10.24 -0.51
CA VAL A 74 3.39 -11.23 -1.10
C VAL A 74 4.17 -12.27 -1.88
N ARG A 75 5.15 -11.86 -2.70
CA ARG A 75 6.01 -12.78 -3.46
C ARG A 75 6.74 -13.74 -2.53
N ALA A 76 7.28 -13.26 -1.42
CA ALA A 76 7.91 -14.13 -0.42
C ALA A 76 6.92 -15.16 0.15
N HIS A 77 5.66 -14.80 0.39
CA HIS A 77 4.64 -15.74 0.88
C HIS A 77 4.14 -16.74 -0.18
N VAL A 78 4.18 -16.37 -1.46
CA VAL A 78 3.84 -17.27 -2.58
C VAL A 78 5.00 -18.22 -2.89
N SER A 79 6.25 -17.75 -2.81
CA SER A 79 7.45 -18.55 -3.07
C SER A 79 7.72 -19.60 -1.99
N PHE A 80 7.15 -19.47 -0.79
CA PHE A 80 7.22 -20.47 0.27
C PHE A 80 5.82 -21.07 0.55
N PRO A 81 5.34 -22.04 -0.25
CA PRO A 81 4.06 -22.73 0.00
C PRO A 81 4.14 -23.72 1.18
N GLY A 82 5.10 -23.58 2.10
CA GLY A 82 5.48 -24.63 3.06
C GLY A 82 5.75 -24.11 4.47
N LEU A 83 4.69 -23.76 5.19
CA LEU A 83 4.59 -24.05 6.62
C LEU A 83 3.17 -24.57 6.88
N VAL A 84 3.00 -25.86 6.57
CA VAL A 84 1.94 -26.72 7.10
C VAL A 84 2.59 -27.64 8.11
#